data_AF-X1N618-F1
#
_entry.id   AF-X1N618-F1
#
_cell.length_a   1.000
_cell.length_b   1.000
_cell.length_c   1.000
_cell.angle_alpha   90.00
_cell.angle_beta   90.00
_cell.angle_gamma   90.00
#
_symmetry.space_group_name_H-M   'P 1'
#
loop_
_entity.id
_entity.type
_entity.pdbx_description
1 polymer ?
#
loop_
_entity_poly.entity_id
_entity_poly.type
_entity_poly.pdbx_seq_one_letter_code
_entity_poly.pdbx_strand_id
1 'polypeptide(L)'
;MKVKSLHSWQLSVAQALDLQRQLAAQVSRSSEVATPHFIAGVDISVGKAQGMATGAVVVLSYPELRVVETKVVQGRLDFPYIAGLLSFRESPLTLAACESLSITPDLFLIDGQGIAHPRRFGLASHLGLFLDTPTIGCAKSLLCGSYEAPGDELGSYAQITDRGETVGVALRTKPVVKPVYVSIGHKVDLQTAIYWVMECYRGYR
;
A
#
# COMPACT_ATOMS: atom_id res chain seq x y z
N MET A 1 16.34 -2.06 6.73
CA MET A 1 16.06 -0.72 7.33
C MET A 1 15.37 -0.87 8.70
N LYS A 2 15.26 0.21 9.50
CA LYS A 2 14.58 0.14 10.82
C LYS A 2 13.06 0.13 10.66
N VAL A 3 12.39 -0.75 11.37
CA VAL A 3 10.93 -0.82 11.46
C VAL A 3 10.50 -0.61 12.90
N LYS A 4 9.46 0.20 13.11
CA LYS A 4 8.88 0.48 14.43
C LYS A 4 8.06 -0.72 14.89
N SER A 5 8.13 -1.05 16.18
CA SER A 5 7.22 -2.02 16.80
C SER A 5 6.04 -1.27 17.43
N LEU A 6 4.91 -1.18 16.72
CA LEU A 6 3.71 -0.47 17.20
C LEU A 6 2.80 -1.36 18.03
N HIS A 7 2.79 -2.67 17.76
CA HIS A 7 1.99 -3.67 18.47
C HIS A 7 2.47 -5.09 18.18
N SER A 8 1.96 -6.06 18.95
CA SER A 8 2.13 -7.50 18.67
C SER A 8 1.23 -7.95 17.52
N TRP A 9 1.67 -8.96 16.76
CA TRP A 9 0.85 -9.63 15.73
C TRP A 9 -0.04 -10.74 16.28
N GLN A 10 0.18 -11.17 17.53
CA GLN A 10 -0.65 -12.16 18.22
C GLN A 10 -1.91 -11.46 18.76
N LEU A 11 -2.94 -11.39 17.93
CA LEU A 11 -4.19 -10.68 18.21
C LEU A 11 -5.39 -11.54 17.83
N SER A 12 -6.45 -11.44 18.63
CA SER A 12 -7.78 -11.87 18.20
C SER A 12 -8.34 -10.93 17.13
N VAL A 13 -9.37 -11.38 16.40
CA VAL A 13 -10.08 -10.56 15.41
C VAL A 13 -10.66 -9.29 16.02
N ALA A 14 -11.21 -9.38 17.23
CA ALA A 14 -11.77 -8.22 17.94
C ALA A 14 -10.67 -7.19 18.27
N GLN A 15 -9.54 -7.65 18.82
CA GLN A 15 -8.40 -6.78 19.10
C GLN A 15 -7.83 -6.13 17.83
N ALA A 16 -7.74 -6.88 16.73
CA ALA A 16 -7.30 -6.34 15.45
C ALA A 16 -8.22 -5.22 14.93
N LEU A 17 -9.55 -5.39 15.04
CA LEU A 17 -10.53 -4.38 14.65
C LEU A 17 -10.41 -3.10 15.48
N ASP A 18 -10.25 -3.23 16.79
CA ASP A 18 -10.09 -2.08 17.69
C ASP A 18 -8.78 -1.34 17.42
N LEU A 19 -7.70 -2.09 17.20
CA LEU A 19 -6.41 -1.53 16.87
C LEU A 19 -6.39 -0.80 15.53
N GLN A 20 -7.10 -1.29 14.50
CA GLN A 20 -7.23 -0.53 13.24
C GLN A 20 -7.83 0.85 13.46
N ARG A 21 -8.86 0.97 14.32
CA ARG A 21 -9.51 2.26 14.58
C ARG A 21 -8.56 3.21 15.30
N GLN A 22 -7.77 2.70 16.24
CA GLN A 22 -6.78 3.48 16.98
C GLN A 22 -5.65 3.96 16.07
N LEU A 23 -5.09 3.07 15.24
CA LEU A 23 -3.96 3.38 14.36
C LEU A 23 -4.38 4.24 13.16
N ALA A 24 -5.64 4.15 12.69
CA ALA A 24 -6.16 5.01 11.63
C ALA A 24 -5.97 6.50 11.92
N ALA A 25 -6.10 6.91 13.19
CA ALA A 25 -5.93 8.30 13.61
C ALA A 25 -4.46 8.79 13.53
N GLN A 26 -3.50 7.88 13.44
CA GLN A 26 -2.07 8.20 13.35
C GLN A 26 -1.59 8.33 11.90
N VAL A 27 -2.43 7.99 10.93
CA VAL A 27 -2.10 8.12 9.51
C VAL A 27 -2.03 9.59 9.12
N SER A 28 -0.82 10.11 8.95
CA SER A 28 -0.58 11.40 8.29
C SER A 28 -1.06 11.35 6.83
N ARG A 29 -1.90 12.32 6.47
CA ARG A 29 -2.43 12.54 5.11
C ARG A 29 -1.84 13.78 4.44
N SER A 30 -0.80 14.35 5.05
CA SER A 30 -0.02 15.46 4.52
C SER A 30 1.20 14.91 3.82
N SER A 31 1.60 15.52 2.71
CA SER A 31 2.78 15.09 1.98
C SER A 31 4.07 15.52 2.66
N GLU A 32 4.94 14.55 2.92
CA GLU A 32 6.35 14.74 3.28
C GLU A 32 7.28 14.26 2.13
N VAL A 33 6.70 13.94 0.97
CA VAL A 33 7.43 13.34 -0.15
C VAL A 33 8.17 14.42 -0.95
N ALA A 34 9.49 14.42 -0.83
CA ALA A 34 10.38 15.12 -1.76
C ALA A 34 10.60 14.28 -3.03
N THR A 35 11.45 14.74 -3.96
CA THR A 35 11.88 13.88 -5.08
C THR A 35 12.67 12.69 -4.52
N PRO A 36 12.19 11.44 -4.68
CA PRO A 36 12.83 10.25 -4.14
C PRO A 36 14.06 9.90 -4.98
N HIS A 37 15.08 9.38 -4.33
CA HIS A 37 16.19 8.67 -4.98
C HIS A 37 15.85 7.19 -5.15
N PHE A 38 15.09 6.64 -4.20
CA PHE A 38 14.68 5.24 -4.19
C PHE A 38 13.18 5.08 -3.96
N ILE A 39 12.53 4.34 -4.85
CA ILE A 39 11.11 3.98 -4.74
C ILE A 39 11.01 2.46 -4.59
N ALA A 40 10.28 1.99 -3.59
CA ALA A 40 10.08 0.57 -3.36
C ALA A 40 8.68 0.11 -3.73
N GLY A 41 8.58 -1.04 -4.41
CA GLY A 41 7.35 -1.79 -4.59
C GLY A 41 7.26 -2.93 -3.58
N VAL A 42 6.10 -3.11 -2.95
CA VAL A 42 5.84 -4.23 -2.02
C VAL A 42 4.64 -5.03 -2.49
N ASP A 43 4.81 -6.35 -2.55
CA ASP A 43 3.76 -7.30 -2.92
C ASP A 43 3.87 -8.57 -2.07
N ILE A 44 2.78 -9.31 -1.97
CA ILE A 44 2.71 -10.60 -1.31
C ILE A 44 1.89 -11.59 -2.12
N SER A 45 2.46 -12.77 -2.32
CA SER A 45 1.79 -13.88 -2.98
C SER A 45 1.52 -14.99 -1.97
N VAL A 46 0.26 -15.41 -1.86
CA VAL A 46 -0.12 -16.59 -1.08
C VAL A 46 0.05 -17.84 -1.94
N GLY A 47 0.89 -18.78 -1.48
CA GLY A 47 1.16 -20.03 -2.18
C GLY A 47 -0.01 -21.01 -2.12
N LYS A 48 -0.01 -21.99 -3.03
CA LYS A 48 -1.02 -23.06 -3.07
C LYS A 48 -0.91 -24.04 -1.88
N ALA A 49 0.27 -24.14 -1.26
CA ALA A 49 0.48 -24.93 -0.06
C ALA A 49 -0.14 -24.23 1.16
N GLN A 50 -0.88 -24.99 1.97
CA GLN A 50 -1.74 -24.47 3.04
C GLN A 50 -1.02 -23.46 3.95
N GLY A 51 -1.33 -22.17 3.75
CA GLY A 51 -0.91 -21.07 4.62
C GLY A 51 0.49 -20.51 4.38
N MET A 52 1.24 -20.97 3.38
CA MET A 52 2.53 -20.35 3.03
C MET A 52 2.32 -19.11 2.15
N ALA A 53 3.12 -18.08 2.38
CA ALA A 53 3.17 -16.90 1.53
C ALA A 53 4.60 -16.45 1.30
N THR A 54 4.77 -15.63 0.28
CA THR A 54 6.02 -15.00 -0.11
C THR A 54 5.78 -13.50 -0.19
N GLY A 55 6.37 -12.75 0.74
CA GLY A 55 6.42 -11.29 0.70
C GLY A 55 7.69 -10.85 -0.04
N ALA A 56 7.57 -9.84 -0.89
CA ALA A 56 8.69 -9.29 -1.63
C ALA A 56 8.70 -7.76 -1.55
N VAL A 57 9.89 -7.19 -1.49
CA VAL A 57 10.14 -5.77 -1.69
C VAL A 57 11.21 -5.59 -2.74
N VAL A 58 10.95 -4.70 -3.71
CA VAL A 58 11.85 -4.37 -4.81
C VAL A 58 12.13 -2.88 -4.75
N VAL A 59 13.40 -2.49 -4.66
CA VAL A 59 13.83 -1.09 -4.64
C VAL A 59 14.31 -0.71 -6.03
N LEU A 60 13.77 0.40 -6.54
CA LEU A 60 14.11 1.00 -7.82
C LEU A 60 14.85 2.33 -7.60
N SER A 61 15.88 2.61 -8.40
CA SER A 61 16.44 3.97 -8.49
C SER A 61 15.45 4.88 -9.21
N TYR A 62 15.40 6.17 -8.85
CA TYR A 62 14.66 7.18 -9.60
C TYR A 62 15.64 8.27 -10.10
N PRO A 63 15.51 8.75 -11.36
CA PRO A 63 14.38 8.55 -12.29
C PRO A 63 14.43 7.31 -13.19
N GLU A 64 15.52 6.53 -13.20
CA GLU A 64 15.71 5.47 -14.21
C GLU A 64 14.79 4.26 -14.02
N LEU A 65 14.22 4.08 -12.83
CA LEU A 65 13.45 2.91 -12.40
C LEU A 65 14.18 1.58 -12.61
N ARG A 66 15.49 1.56 -12.33
CA ARG A 66 16.29 0.33 -12.37
C ARG A 66 16.23 -0.38 -11.04
N VAL A 67 16.03 -1.69 -11.06
CA VAL A 67 16.11 -2.52 -9.84
C VAL A 67 17.52 -2.43 -9.28
N VAL A 68 17.63 -1.97 -8.03
CA VAL A 68 18.90 -1.85 -7.29
C VAL A 68 18.97 -2.81 -6.11
N GLU A 69 17.82 -3.22 -5.57
CA GLU A 69 17.76 -4.21 -4.49
C GLU A 69 16.44 -5.00 -4.57
N THR A 70 16.49 -6.27 -4.17
CA THR A 70 15.29 -7.10 -4.00
C THR A 70 15.47 -7.98 -2.78
N LYS A 71 14.43 -8.04 -1.95
CA LYS A 71 14.37 -8.93 -0.80
C LYS A 71 13.07 -9.70 -0.82
N VAL A 72 13.18 -10.98 -0.46
CA VAL A 72 12.06 -11.92 -0.47
C VAL A 72 12.09 -12.69 0.83
N VAL A 73 10.95 -12.80 1.49
CA VAL A 73 10.78 -13.58 2.71
C VAL A 73 9.60 -14.52 2.53
N GLN A 74 9.80 -15.79 2.89
CA GLN A 74 8.76 -16.81 2.90
C GLN A 74 8.38 -17.14 4.34
N GLY A 75 7.09 -17.35 4.58
CA GLY A 75 6.60 -17.66 5.91
C GLY A 75 5.16 -18.13 5.90
N ARG A 76 4.70 -18.58 7.07
CA ARG A 76 3.31 -18.96 7.28
C ARG A 76 2.47 -17.73 7.61
N LEU A 77 1.22 -17.76 7.19
CA LEU A 77 0.20 -16.75 7.49
C LEU A 77 -0.67 -17.23 8.65
N ASP A 78 -0.37 -16.74 9.84
CA ASP A 78 -1.00 -17.22 11.09
C ASP A 78 -2.35 -16.54 11.38
N PHE A 79 -2.63 -15.39 10.76
CA PHE A 79 -3.91 -14.68 10.92
C PHE A 79 -4.92 -15.10 9.83
N PRO A 80 -6.20 -15.37 10.14
CA PRO A 80 -7.18 -15.83 9.16
C PRO A 80 -7.47 -14.80 8.05
N TYR A 81 -7.89 -15.28 6.88
CA TYR A 81 -8.32 -14.40 5.80
C TYR A 81 -9.70 -13.80 6.10
N ILE A 82 -9.71 -12.52 6.49
CA ILE A 82 -10.94 -11.77 6.79
C ILE A 82 -10.90 -10.46 6.01
N ALA A 83 -11.96 -10.17 5.26
CA ALA A 83 -12.07 -8.96 4.48
C ALA A 83 -11.91 -7.70 5.38
N GLY A 84 -10.99 -6.82 4.99
CA GLY A 84 -10.65 -5.62 5.75
C GLY A 84 -9.78 -5.84 6.99
N LEU A 85 -9.21 -7.04 7.18
CA LEU A 85 -8.14 -7.33 8.15
C LEU A 85 -6.90 -7.94 7.48
N LEU A 86 -6.83 -7.88 6.15
CA LEU A 86 -5.74 -8.45 5.36
C LEU A 86 -4.36 -7.98 5.83
N SER A 87 -4.25 -6.71 6.26
CA SER A 87 -3.00 -6.17 6.78
C SER A 87 -2.44 -6.96 7.97
N PHE A 88 -3.26 -7.48 8.87
CA PHE A 88 -2.74 -8.27 10.01
C PHE A 88 -2.19 -9.63 9.59
N ARG A 89 -2.67 -10.13 8.46
CA ARG A 89 -2.19 -11.36 7.86
C ARG A 89 -0.88 -11.15 7.13
N GLU A 90 -0.75 -10.05 6.39
CA GLU A 90 0.33 -9.87 5.41
C GLU A 90 1.46 -8.93 5.86
N SER A 91 1.17 -7.99 6.77
CA SER A 91 2.17 -7.05 7.29
C SER A 91 3.37 -7.74 7.95
N PRO A 92 3.25 -8.81 8.76
CA PRO A 92 4.42 -9.44 9.37
C PRO A 92 5.47 -9.86 8.34
N LEU A 93 5.03 -10.47 7.24
CA LEU A 93 5.92 -11.02 6.22
C LEU A 93 6.50 -9.92 5.33
N THR A 94 5.68 -8.95 4.94
CA THR A 94 6.12 -7.80 4.12
C THR A 94 7.06 -6.87 4.89
N LEU A 95 6.83 -6.66 6.19
CA LEU A 95 7.75 -5.91 7.06
C LEU A 95 9.08 -6.65 7.24
N ALA A 96 9.07 -7.97 7.42
CA ALA A 96 10.31 -8.74 7.49
C ALA A 96 11.15 -8.60 6.20
N ALA A 97 10.50 -8.56 5.03
CA ALA A 97 11.19 -8.28 3.77
C ALA A 97 11.79 -6.86 3.74
N CYS A 98 11.03 -5.86 4.21
CA CYS A 98 11.52 -4.48 4.32
C CYS A 98 12.68 -4.33 5.32
N GLU A 99 12.62 -4.99 6.48
CA GLU A 99 13.69 -4.98 7.49
C GLU A 99 15.03 -5.46 6.90
N SER A 100 14.97 -6.46 6.01
CA SER A 100 16.15 -7.03 5.35
C SER A 100 16.78 -6.16 4.25
N LEU A 101 16.17 -5.02 3.92
CA LEU A 101 16.72 -4.04 2.97
C LEU A 101 17.98 -3.37 3.52
N SER A 102 18.97 -3.21 2.64
CA SER A 102 20.20 -2.46 2.90
C SER A 102 20.01 -0.99 2.52
N ILE A 103 19.22 -0.72 1.48
CA ILE A 103 18.81 0.62 1.04
C ILE A 103 17.52 1.02 1.77
N THR A 104 17.45 2.25 2.26
CA THR A 104 16.21 2.82 2.79
C THR A 104 15.48 3.55 1.67
N PRO A 105 14.31 3.08 1.20
CA PRO A 105 13.52 3.76 0.19
C PRO A 105 12.92 5.06 0.74
N ASP A 106 12.75 6.06 -0.13
CA ASP A 106 12.12 7.35 0.21
C ASP A 106 10.59 7.28 0.08
N LEU A 107 10.09 6.37 -0.75
CA LEU A 107 8.67 6.19 -1.04
C LEU A 107 8.37 4.70 -1.28
N PHE A 108 7.24 4.23 -0.75
CA PHE A 108 6.75 2.88 -1.03
C PHE A 108 5.41 2.90 -1.78
N LEU A 109 5.33 2.10 -2.84
CA LEU A 109 4.08 1.72 -3.51
C LEU A 109 3.72 0.31 -3.08
N ILE A 110 2.55 0.16 -2.46
CA ILE A 110 2.10 -1.10 -1.86
C ILE A 110 0.94 -1.65 -2.71
N ASP A 111 1.00 -2.92 -3.13
CA ASP A 111 -0.15 -3.60 -3.76
C ASP A 111 -1.22 -3.88 -2.70
N GLY A 112 -2.05 -2.88 -2.46
CA GLY A 112 -3.03 -2.89 -1.39
C GLY A 112 -3.63 -1.50 -1.16
N GLN A 113 -4.67 -1.46 -0.36
CA GLN A 113 -5.35 -0.21 -0.03
C GLN A 113 -4.61 0.53 1.09
N GLY A 114 -4.66 1.87 1.08
CA GLY A 114 -4.33 2.74 2.20
C GLY A 114 -5.61 3.16 2.93
N ILE A 115 -5.93 4.46 2.93
CA ILE A 115 -7.15 4.98 3.57
C ILE A 115 -8.44 4.60 2.81
N ALA A 116 -8.36 4.08 1.57
CA ALA A 116 -9.47 3.46 0.83
C ALA A 116 -9.86 2.10 1.43
N HIS A 117 -10.25 2.15 2.69
CA HIS A 117 -10.56 1.03 3.56
C HIS A 117 -11.77 1.38 4.44
N PRO A 118 -12.65 0.42 4.80
CA PRO A 118 -13.82 0.67 5.66
C PRO A 118 -13.51 1.32 7.02
N ARG A 119 -12.26 1.23 7.46
CA ARG A 119 -11.73 1.80 8.71
C ARG A 119 -10.56 2.78 8.50
N ARG A 120 -10.38 3.28 7.27
CA ARG A 120 -9.28 4.20 6.88
C ARG A 120 -7.87 3.68 7.19
N PHE A 121 -7.72 2.36 7.25
CA PHE A 121 -6.49 1.70 7.67
C PHE A 121 -6.28 0.38 6.94
N GLY A 122 -5.90 0.47 5.66
CA GLY A 122 -5.49 -0.67 4.84
C GLY A 122 -4.01 -1.01 4.98
N LEU A 123 -3.54 -1.98 4.20
CA LEU A 123 -2.16 -2.47 4.21
C LEU A 123 -1.13 -1.34 4.04
N ALA A 124 -1.33 -0.43 3.08
CA ALA A 124 -0.37 0.63 2.82
C ALA A 124 -0.23 1.60 3.99
N SER A 125 -1.33 1.94 4.65
CA SER A 125 -1.32 2.76 5.88
C SER A 125 -0.66 2.04 7.03
N HIS A 126 -0.95 0.75 7.18
CA HIS A 126 -0.38 -0.08 8.23
C HIS A 126 1.14 -0.20 8.09
N LEU A 127 1.62 -0.55 6.90
CA LEU A 127 3.06 -0.58 6.61
C LEU A 127 3.69 0.81 6.79
N GLY A 128 3.02 1.88 6.34
CA GLY A 128 3.55 3.23 6.48
C GLY A 128 3.81 3.66 7.92
N LEU A 129 2.93 3.32 8.87
CA LEU A 129 3.19 3.61 10.28
C LEU A 129 4.39 2.83 10.84
N PHE A 130 4.53 1.56 10.45
CA PHE A 130 5.64 0.70 10.89
C PHE A 130 6.97 1.15 10.26
N LEU A 131 6.97 1.49 8.98
CA LEU A 131 8.16 1.95 8.25
C LEU A 131 8.51 3.42 8.53
N ASP A 132 7.58 4.20 9.08
CA ASP A 132 7.69 5.65 9.29
C ASP A 132 8.08 6.45 8.03
N THR A 133 7.77 5.89 6.86
CA THR A 133 8.15 6.37 5.54
C THR A 133 6.89 6.64 4.71
N PRO A 134 6.89 7.57 3.75
CA PRO A 134 5.75 7.74 2.86
C PRO A 134 5.33 6.48 2.13
N THR A 135 4.03 6.18 2.15
CA THR A 135 3.45 5.01 1.48
C THR A 135 2.20 5.38 0.69
N ILE A 136 2.06 4.75 -0.48
CA ILE A 136 0.90 4.87 -1.36
C ILE A 136 0.31 3.48 -1.54
N GLY A 137 -0.99 3.35 -1.36
CA GLY A 137 -1.72 2.15 -1.77
C GLY A 137 -2.04 2.22 -3.26
N CYS A 138 -1.64 1.21 -4.02
CA CYS A 138 -1.95 1.04 -5.43
C CYS A 138 -2.58 -0.34 -5.65
N ALA A 139 -3.91 -0.41 -5.55
CA ALA A 139 -4.62 -1.69 -5.55
C ALA A 139 -5.23 -2.03 -6.92
N LYS A 140 -5.34 -3.34 -7.18
CA LYS A 140 -5.96 -3.90 -8.39
C LYS A 140 -7.49 -3.99 -8.34
N SER A 141 -8.09 -3.90 -7.15
CA SER A 141 -9.54 -3.98 -6.94
C SER A 141 -10.00 -2.98 -5.88
N LEU A 142 -11.24 -2.49 -6.01
CA LEU A 142 -11.85 -1.59 -5.03
C LEU A 142 -12.29 -2.38 -3.80
N LEU A 143 -11.94 -1.90 -2.60
CA LEU A 143 -12.36 -2.50 -1.34
C LEU A 143 -13.60 -1.82 -0.73
N CYS A 144 -13.71 -0.49 -0.84
CA CYS A 144 -14.85 0.27 -0.35
C CYS A 144 -15.05 1.58 -1.11
N GLY A 145 -16.21 2.20 -0.93
CA GLY A 145 -16.60 3.42 -1.61
C GLY A 145 -17.18 3.17 -3.01
N SER A 146 -17.51 4.26 -3.69
CA SER A 146 -17.97 4.29 -5.07
C SER A 146 -17.27 5.39 -5.83
N TYR A 147 -17.23 5.26 -7.15
CA TYR A 147 -16.61 6.22 -8.05
C TYR A 147 -17.37 6.21 -9.38
N GLU A 148 -17.40 7.36 -10.05
CA GLU A 148 -17.81 7.44 -11.45
C GLU A 148 -16.69 6.94 -12.36
N ALA A 149 -17.02 6.43 -13.55
CA ALA A 149 -15.98 5.97 -14.46
C ALA A 149 -15.00 7.11 -14.82
N PRO A 150 -13.68 6.94 -14.61
CA PRO A 150 -12.72 7.92 -15.08
C PRO A 150 -12.68 7.93 -16.61
N GLY A 151 -12.26 9.06 -17.19
CA GLY A 151 -11.97 9.16 -18.62
C GLY A 151 -11.03 8.06 -19.11
N ASP A 152 -11.04 7.82 -20.42
CA ASP A 152 -10.23 6.76 -21.03
C ASP A 152 -8.78 7.20 -21.30
N GLU A 153 -8.48 8.48 -21.17
CA GLU A 153 -7.13 9.01 -21.35
C GLU A 153 -6.21 8.61 -20.20
N LEU A 154 -4.94 8.39 -20.52
CA LEU A 154 -3.89 8.11 -19.54
C LEU A 154 -3.85 9.24 -18.49
N GLY A 155 -3.86 8.87 -17.21
CA GLY A 155 -3.85 9.81 -16.10
C GLY A 155 -5.22 10.36 -15.71
N SER A 156 -6.28 10.10 -16.49
CA SER A 156 -7.66 10.41 -16.07
C SER A 156 -7.98 9.70 -14.76
N TYR A 157 -8.65 10.38 -13.84
CA TYR A 157 -9.07 9.78 -12.59
C TYR A 157 -10.44 10.27 -12.12
N ALA A 158 -11.09 9.46 -11.29
CA ALA A 158 -12.31 9.80 -10.59
C ALA A 158 -12.12 9.57 -9.10
N GLN A 159 -12.68 10.47 -8.29
CA GLN A 159 -12.61 10.35 -6.83
C GLN A 159 -13.42 9.14 -6.36
N ILE A 160 -12.82 8.37 -5.44
CA ILE A 160 -13.51 7.32 -4.70
C ILE A 160 -14.07 7.95 -3.44
N THR A 161 -15.39 7.92 -3.29
CA THR A 161 -16.09 8.47 -2.12
C THR A 161 -16.66 7.33 -1.28
N ASP A 162 -16.42 7.36 0.03
CA ASP A 162 -16.99 6.43 1.00
C ASP A 162 -17.53 7.22 2.20
N ARG A 163 -18.83 7.11 2.47
CA ARG A 163 -19.52 7.84 3.56
C ARG A 163 -19.29 9.37 3.52
N GLY A 164 -19.32 9.95 2.32
CA GLY A 164 -19.16 11.39 2.10
C GLY A 164 -17.72 11.90 2.13
N GLU A 165 -16.73 11.02 2.26
CA GLU A 165 -15.31 11.37 2.28
C GLU A 165 -14.59 10.81 1.05
N THR A 166 -13.74 11.61 0.40
CA THR A 166 -12.82 11.12 -0.62
C THR A 166 -11.71 10.28 0.02
N VAL A 167 -11.63 9.00 -0.34
CA VAL A 167 -10.67 8.05 0.23
C VAL A 167 -9.56 7.62 -0.74
N GLY A 168 -9.65 8.05 -1.99
CA GLY A 168 -8.70 7.70 -3.03
C GLY A 168 -9.20 8.10 -4.41
N VAL A 169 -8.56 7.57 -5.45
CA VAL A 169 -9.02 7.72 -6.84
C VAL A 169 -8.96 6.41 -7.61
N ALA A 170 -9.88 6.24 -8.54
CA ALA A 170 -9.75 5.28 -9.62
C ALA A 170 -8.96 5.95 -10.74
N LEU A 171 -7.72 5.53 -10.95
CA LEU A 171 -6.75 6.14 -11.87
C LEU A 171 -6.58 5.29 -13.14
N ARG A 172 -6.70 5.93 -14.30
CA ARG A 172 -6.50 5.32 -15.61
C ARG A 172 -5.02 5.26 -15.95
N THR A 173 -4.36 4.14 -15.66
CA THR A 173 -2.97 3.88 -16.09
C THR A 173 -2.89 3.29 -17.50
N LYS A 174 -3.99 2.81 -18.09
CA LYS A 174 -4.00 2.30 -19.46
C LYS A 174 -5.36 2.53 -20.12
N PRO A 175 -5.41 3.08 -21.35
CA PRO A 175 -6.66 3.33 -22.04
C PRO A 175 -7.52 2.07 -22.16
N VAL A 176 -8.83 2.22 -21.91
CA VAL A 176 -9.85 1.15 -22.06
C VAL A 176 -9.64 -0.06 -21.11
N VAL A 177 -8.66 0.00 -20.19
CA VAL A 177 -8.39 -1.04 -19.18
C VAL A 177 -8.89 -0.59 -17.82
N LYS A 178 -9.38 -1.53 -16.99
CA LYS A 178 -9.83 -1.23 -15.62
C LYS A 178 -8.80 -0.36 -14.88
N PRO A 179 -9.23 0.71 -14.17
CA PRO A 179 -8.31 1.57 -13.45
C PRO A 179 -7.58 0.82 -12.33
N VAL A 180 -6.49 1.40 -11.84
CA VAL A 180 -5.92 1.08 -10.52
C VAL A 180 -6.55 1.99 -9.48
N TYR A 181 -6.55 1.55 -8.22
CA TYR A 181 -7.15 2.29 -7.12
C TYR A 181 -6.04 2.83 -6.24
N VAL A 182 -5.83 4.14 -6.32
CA VAL A 182 -4.76 4.84 -5.61
C VAL A 182 -5.32 5.47 -4.35
N SER A 183 -4.67 5.27 -3.22
CA SER A 183 -5.07 5.87 -1.95
C SER A 183 -3.85 6.22 -1.08
N ILE A 184 -4.03 7.22 -0.22
CA ILE A 184 -3.03 7.63 0.76
C ILE A 184 -2.71 6.44 1.68
N GLY A 185 -1.44 6.08 1.80
CA GLY A 185 -0.98 5.15 2.83
C GLY A 185 -0.62 5.91 4.10
N HIS A 186 0.50 6.63 4.11
CA HIS A 186 1.00 7.46 5.21
C HIS A 186 1.96 8.54 4.67
N LYS A 187 2.01 9.73 5.30
CA LYS A 187 2.94 10.84 4.98
C LYS A 187 2.94 11.26 3.50
N VAL A 188 1.80 11.09 2.85
CA VAL A 188 1.54 11.48 1.47
C VAL A 188 0.14 12.06 1.41
N ASP A 189 -0.08 13.11 0.61
CA ASP A 189 -1.43 13.55 0.26
C ASP A 189 -1.91 12.87 -1.03
N LEU A 190 -3.21 13.00 -1.33
CA LEU A 190 -3.80 12.28 -2.45
C LEU A 190 -3.25 12.74 -3.81
N GLN A 191 -2.98 14.03 -3.97
CA GLN A 191 -2.45 14.58 -5.22
C GLN A 191 -1.02 14.07 -5.48
N THR A 192 -0.18 14.08 -4.44
CA THR A 192 1.18 13.54 -4.49
C THR A 192 1.17 12.03 -4.73
N ALA A 193 0.21 11.30 -4.16
CA ALA A 193 0.06 9.88 -4.42
C ALA A 193 -0.25 9.59 -5.90
N ILE A 194 -1.17 10.34 -6.51
CA ILE A 194 -1.50 10.21 -7.94
C ILE A 194 -0.28 10.53 -8.80
N TYR A 195 0.41 11.62 -8.49
CA TYR A 195 1.62 12.04 -9.20
C TYR A 195 2.68 10.93 -9.22
N TRP A 196 3.04 10.39 -8.06
CA TRP A 196 4.09 9.36 -7.99
C TRP A 196 3.70 8.02 -8.60
N VAL A 197 2.42 7.65 -8.60
CA VAL A 197 1.97 6.48 -9.35
C VAL A 197 2.15 6.68 -10.85
N MET A 198 1.88 7.89 -11.37
CA MET A 198 2.09 8.21 -12.78
C MET A 198 3.57 8.32 -13.17
N GLU A 199 4.42 8.87 -12.31
CA GLU A 199 5.88 8.91 -12.53
C GLU A 199 6.49 7.50 -12.60
N CYS A 200 5.93 6.56 -11.85
CA CYS A 200 6.32 5.15 -11.86
C CYS A 200 5.75 4.36 -13.05
N TYR A 201 4.85 4.94 -13.85
CA TYR A 201 4.19 4.23 -14.94
C TYR A 201 5.16 3.89 -16.07
N ARG A 202 5.11 2.63 -16.55
CA ARG A 202 5.95 2.12 -17.65
C ARG A 202 5.17 1.29 -18.68
N GLY A 203 3.89 1.62 -18.91
CA GLY A 203 3.07 0.93 -19.93
C GLY A 203 2.17 -0.20 -19.41
N TYR A 204 2.21 -0.46 -18.12
CA TYR A 204 1.47 -1.55 -17.45
C TYR A 204 0.39 -1.00 -16.52
N ARG A 205 -0.67 -1.79 -16.34
CA ARG A 205 -1.71 -1.48 -15.35
C ARG A 205 -1.15 -1.65 -13.95
#